data_AF-A0A838D5X6-F1
#
_entry.id   AF-A0A838D5X6-F1
#
_cell.length_a   1.000
_cell.length_b   1.000
_cell.length_c   1.000
_cell.angle_alpha   90.00
_cell.angle_beta   90.00
_cell.angle_gamma   90.00
#
_symmetry.space_group_name_H-M   'P 1'
#
loop_
_entity.id
_entity.type
_entity.pdbx_description
1 polymer ?
#
loop_
_entity_poly.entity_id
_entity_poly.type
_entity_poly.pdbx_seq_one_letter_code
_entity_poly.pdbx_strand_id
1 'polypeptide(L)'
;MVRKIPHLVKVKVIRGRLNGVSRDNIAFDNQISFGSVSSIILKVKTSEILDIDLLREVALALKKGNSDLTEFASSMRLRKMLENLGLSEERIEKFLEYLSVFFYKNDDKNVENFLLQLESVYEIANNLDLSIYNIPEEIEKLNGDIRDLKNEKFILEQQVEQKRLEIKKIYETLVDTGWILPK
;
A
#
# COMPACT_ATOMS: atom_id res chain seq x y z
N MET A 1 -9.05 -58.92 22.08
CA MET A 1 -9.66 -57.63 22.51
C MET A 1 -8.94 -56.49 21.82
N VAL A 2 -9.63 -55.72 20.98
CA VAL A 2 -9.05 -54.51 20.34
C VAL A 2 -8.94 -53.43 21.39
N ARG A 3 -7.71 -53.13 21.85
CA ARG A 3 -7.47 -52.01 22.78
C ARG A 3 -7.79 -50.71 22.05
N LYS A 4 -8.70 -49.91 22.63
CA LYS A 4 -9.10 -48.61 22.06
C LYS A 4 -7.89 -47.68 22.11
N ILE A 5 -7.47 -47.18 20.94
CA ILE A 5 -6.32 -46.27 20.84
C ILE A 5 -6.60 -45.02 21.67
N PRO A 6 -5.69 -44.60 22.57
CA PRO A 6 -5.87 -43.38 23.36
C PRO A 6 -6.07 -42.16 22.47
N HIS A 7 -7.03 -41.30 22.81
CA HIS A 7 -7.36 -40.12 22.01
C HIS A 7 -6.14 -39.21 21.79
N LEU A 8 -5.28 -39.06 22.80
CA LEU A 8 -4.05 -38.29 22.71
C LEU A 8 -3.10 -38.80 21.61
N VAL A 9 -2.97 -40.12 21.45
CA VAL A 9 -2.13 -40.74 20.41
C VAL A 9 -2.73 -40.46 19.03
N LYS A 10 -4.06 -40.56 18.89
CA LYS A 10 -4.76 -40.21 17.65
C LYS A 10 -4.47 -38.76 17.22
N VAL A 11 -4.55 -37.81 18.14
CA VAL A 11 -4.27 -36.39 17.87
C VAL A 11 -2.81 -36.19 17.44
N LYS A 12 -1.85 -36.82 18.14
CA LYS A 12 -0.43 -36.73 17.77
C LYS A 12 -0.15 -37.31 16.39
N VAL A 13 -0.77 -38.44 16.04
CA VAL A 13 -0.65 -39.05 14.70
C VAL A 13 -1.20 -38.13 13.61
N ILE A 14 -2.38 -37.53 13.81
CA ILE A 14 -2.97 -36.60 12.84
C ILE A 14 -2.07 -35.38 12.68
N ARG A 15 -1.59 -34.79 13.77
CA ARG A 15 -0.68 -33.63 13.74
C ARG A 15 0.62 -33.96 13.02
N GLY A 16 1.25 -35.09 13.31
CA GLY A 16 2.45 -35.53 12.61
C GLY A 16 2.21 -35.73 11.11
N ARG A 17 1.05 -36.31 10.76
CA ARG A 17 0.66 -36.53 9.36
C ARG A 17 0.51 -35.21 8.60
N LEU A 18 -0.20 -34.23 9.19
CA LEU A 18 -0.41 -32.90 8.63
C LEU A 18 0.89 -32.09 8.56
N ASN A 19 1.81 -32.25 9.52
CA ASN A 19 3.12 -31.60 9.51
C ASN A 19 4.12 -32.24 8.52
N GLY A 20 3.65 -33.16 7.66
CA GLY A 20 4.50 -33.79 6.66
C GLY A 20 5.46 -34.86 7.19
N VAL A 21 5.41 -35.21 8.48
CA VAL A 21 6.30 -36.22 9.08
C VAL A 21 6.06 -37.58 8.42
N SER A 22 7.12 -38.37 8.20
CA SER A 22 6.99 -39.71 7.65
C SER A 22 6.14 -40.58 8.57
N ARG A 23 5.41 -41.55 7.99
CA ARG A 23 4.64 -42.51 8.78
C ARG A 23 5.53 -43.21 9.81
N ASP A 24 6.78 -43.44 9.44
CA ASP A 24 7.68 -44.24 10.25
C ASP A 24 8.17 -43.49 11.47
N ASN A 25 8.49 -42.20 11.31
CA ASN A 25 8.85 -41.34 12.41
C ASN A 25 7.65 -41.10 13.34
N ILE A 26 6.43 -40.95 12.79
CA ILE A 26 5.21 -40.85 13.61
C ILE A 26 5.02 -42.10 14.47
N ALA A 27 5.27 -43.29 13.92
CA ALA A 27 5.16 -44.56 14.64
C ALA A 27 6.19 -44.62 15.78
N PHE A 28 7.45 -44.28 15.48
CA PHE A 28 8.54 -44.22 16.45
C PHE A 28 8.25 -43.23 17.59
N ASP A 29 7.91 -41.98 17.27
CA ASP A 29 7.66 -40.89 18.24
C ASP A 29 6.49 -41.17 19.17
N ASN A 30 5.53 -41.99 18.73
CA ASN A 30 4.34 -42.33 19.50
C ASN A 30 4.38 -43.74 20.10
N GLN A 31 5.47 -44.49 19.91
CA GLN A 31 5.64 -45.88 20.38
C GLN A 31 4.49 -46.80 19.94
N ILE A 32 4.04 -46.67 18.69
CA ILE A 32 2.99 -47.50 18.09
C ILE A 32 3.48 -48.17 16.81
N SER A 33 2.78 -49.21 16.35
CA SER A 33 3.13 -49.87 15.08
C SER A 33 2.75 -49.04 13.85
N PHE A 34 3.49 -49.21 12.75
CA PHE A 34 3.17 -48.57 11.46
C PHE A 34 1.74 -48.89 10.98
N GLY A 35 1.25 -50.10 11.24
CA GLY A 35 -0.13 -50.52 10.93
C GLY A 35 -1.16 -49.75 11.76
N SER A 36 -0.84 -49.42 13.02
CA SER A 36 -1.69 -48.58 13.87
C SER A 36 -1.77 -47.15 13.35
N VAL A 37 -0.65 -46.57 12.91
CA VAL A 37 -0.63 -45.24 12.26
C VAL A 37 -1.49 -45.23 11.00
N SER A 38 -1.32 -46.23 10.13
CA SER A 38 -2.11 -46.35 8.89
C SER A 38 -3.61 -46.50 9.17
N SER A 39 -3.97 -47.30 10.18
CA SER A 39 -5.37 -47.50 10.58
C SER A 39 -6.01 -46.23 11.15
N ILE A 40 -5.25 -45.46 11.95
CA ILE A 40 -5.70 -44.16 12.47
C ILE A 40 -5.95 -43.18 11.33
N ILE A 41 -4.98 -43.04 10.42
CA ILE A 41 -5.08 -42.11 9.28
C ILE A 41 -6.25 -42.51 8.38
N LEU A 42 -6.40 -43.80 8.06
CA LEU A 42 -7.50 -44.29 7.23
C LEU A 42 -8.86 -43.99 7.87
N LYS A 43 -8.99 -44.22 9.19
CA LYS A 43 -10.22 -43.90 9.92
C LYS A 43 -10.53 -42.40 9.88
N VAL A 44 -9.53 -41.55 10.13
CA VAL A 44 -9.70 -40.09 10.09
C VAL A 44 -10.07 -39.62 8.68
N LYS A 45 -9.43 -40.18 7.65
CA LYS A 45 -9.71 -39.89 6.25
C LYS A 45 -11.15 -40.22 5.87
N THR A 46 -11.72 -41.29 6.41
CA THR A 46 -13.09 -41.70 6.06
C THR A 46 -14.17 -41.06 6.92
N SER A 47 -13.89 -40.67 8.16
CA SER A 47 -14.93 -40.22 9.11
C SER A 47 -14.83 -38.77 9.57
N GLU A 48 -13.69 -38.10 9.40
CA GLU A 48 -13.44 -36.78 10.03
C GLU A 48 -12.84 -35.75 9.07
N ILE A 49 -11.75 -36.08 8.37
CA ILE A 49 -11.03 -35.15 7.49
C ILE A 49 -10.78 -35.84 6.14
N LEU A 50 -11.74 -35.69 5.22
CA LEU A 50 -11.70 -36.31 3.89
C LEU A 50 -10.42 -35.98 3.12
N ASP A 51 -9.98 -34.72 3.21
CA ASP A 51 -8.86 -34.18 2.44
C ASP A 51 -7.52 -34.18 3.21
N ILE A 52 -7.36 -35.04 4.21
CA ILE A 52 -6.14 -35.08 5.06
C ILE A 52 -4.85 -35.25 4.26
N ASP A 53 -4.89 -35.97 3.13
CA ASP A 53 -3.73 -36.14 2.26
C ASP A 53 -3.46 -34.87 1.45
N LEU A 54 -4.49 -34.17 0.95
CA LEU A 54 -4.32 -32.89 0.28
C LEU A 54 -3.75 -31.84 1.25
N LEU A 55 -4.28 -31.76 2.48
CA LEU A 55 -3.79 -30.87 3.52
C LEU A 55 -2.32 -31.15 3.86
N ARG A 56 -1.92 -32.43 3.86
CA ARG A 56 -0.51 -32.81 4.02
C ARG A 56 0.35 -32.33 2.84
N GLU A 57 -0.10 -32.53 1.61
CA GLU A 57 0.65 -32.09 0.43
C GLU A 57 0.80 -30.57 0.40
N VAL A 58 -0.23 -29.82 0.78
CA VAL A 58 -0.16 -28.37 0.97
C VAL A 58 0.88 -28.02 2.04
N ALA A 59 0.85 -28.67 3.20
CA ALA A 59 1.83 -28.42 4.27
C ALA A 59 3.27 -28.75 3.85
N LEU A 60 3.47 -29.82 3.08
CA LEU A 60 4.77 -30.18 2.52
C LEU A 60 5.25 -29.17 1.47
N ALA A 61 4.35 -28.69 0.60
CA ALA A 61 4.66 -27.67 -0.39
C ALA A 61 5.06 -26.35 0.28
N LEU A 62 4.32 -25.92 1.31
CA LEU A 62 4.65 -24.73 2.11
C LEU A 62 6.03 -24.87 2.78
N LYS A 63 6.28 -26.01 3.43
CA LYS A 63 7.58 -26.29 4.06
C LYS A 63 8.72 -26.30 3.05
N LYS A 64 8.52 -26.83 1.84
CA LYS A 64 9.51 -26.80 0.76
C LYS A 64 9.80 -25.38 0.28
N GLY A 65 8.79 -24.51 0.30
CA GLY A 65 8.91 -23.09 -0.02
C GLY A 65 9.44 -22.22 1.13
N ASN A 66 9.82 -22.79 2.27
CA ASN A 66 10.15 -22.07 3.50
C ASN A 66 9.06 -21.09 3.97
N SER A 67 7.79 -21.37 3.63
CA SER A 67 6.65 -20.56 4.03
C SER A 67 5.76 -21.28 5.02
N ASP A 68 5.04 -20.51 5.82
CA ASP A 68 4.01 -21.01 6.72
C ASP A 68 2.58 -20.71 6.21
N LEU A 69 1.58 -21.16 6.97
CA LEU A 69 0.19 -20.94 6.61
C LEU A 69 -0.21 -19.46 6.71
N THR A 70 0.45 -18.69 7.58
CA THR A 70 0.18 -17.26 7.81
C THR A 70 0.63 -16.43 6.61
N GLU A 71 1.83 -16.71 6.11
CA GLU A 71 2.37 -16.14 4.87
C GLU A 71 1.49 -16.52 3.69
N PHE A 72 1.15 -17.80 3.54
CA PHE A 72 0.26 -18.26 2.47
C PHE A 72 -1.10 -17.55 2.48
N ALA A 73 -1.72 -17.43 3.67
CA ALA A 73 -2.98 -16.72 3.82
C ALA A 73 -2.86 -15.22 3.48
N SER A 74 -1.70 -14.60 3.74
CA SER A 74 -1.42 -13.21 3.39
C SER A 74 -1.27 -13.06 1.87
N SER A 75 -0.55 -13.96 1.20
CA SER A 75 -0.43 -13.99 -0.26
C SER A 75 -1.77 -14.21 -0.96
N MET A 76 -2.63 -15.09 -0.42
CA MET A 76 -3.99 -15.27 -0.95
C MET A 76 -4.84 -13.99 -0.82
N ARG A 77 -4.74 -13.28 0.32
CA ARG A 77 -5.43 -11.99 0.51
C ARG A 77 -4.94 -10.95 -0.49
N LEU A 78 -3.63 -10.82 -0.67
CA LEU A 78 -3.03 -9.91 -1.64
C LEU A 78 -3.51 -10.24 -3.06
N ARG A 79 -3.45 -11.50 -3.49
CA ARG A 79 -3.91 -11.92 -4.82
C ARG A 79 -5.37 -11.53 -5.05
N LYS A 80 -6.23 -11.76 -4.06
CA LYS A 80 -7.65 -11.39 -4.15
C LYS A 80 -7.88 -9.88 -4.24
N MET A 81 -7.06 -9.08 -3.56
CA MET A 81 -7.10 -7.62 -3.70
C MET A 81 -6.72 -7.19 -5.12
N LEU A 82 -5.68 -7.80 -5.70
CA LEU A 82 -5.29 -7.53 -7.09
C LEU A 82 -6.39 -7.91 -8.09
N GLU A 83 -6.99 -9.10 -7.93
CA GLU A 83 -8.12 -9.57 -8.75
C GLU A 83 -9.31 -8.60 -8.67
N ASN A 84 -9.68 -8.14 -7.48
CA ASN A 84 -10.79 -7.20 -7.29
C ASN A 84 -10.54 -5.83 -7.96
N LEU A 85 -9.28 -5.43 -8.06
CA LEU A 85 -8.87 -4.20 -8.75
C LEU A 85 -8.70 -4.42 -10.27
N GLY A 86 -8.90 -5.64 -10.77
CA GLY A 86 -8.66 -6.00 -12.17
C GLY A 86 -7.19 -5.93 -12.58
N LEU A 87 -6.27 -6.03 -11.62
CA LEU A 87 -4.83 -5.94 -11.86
C LEU A 87 -4.24 -7.35 -12.07
N SER A 88 -3.49 -7.53 -13.15
CA SER A 88 -2.72 -8.75 -13.37
C SER A 88 -1.41 -8.74 -12.59
N GLU A 89 -0.91 -9.92 -12.23
CA GLU A 89 0.38 -10.09 -11.55
C GLU A 89 1.51 -9.46 -12.38
N GLU A 90 1.55 -9.70 -13.70
CA GLU A 90 2.54 -9.11 -14.62
C GLU A 90 2.55 -7.57 -14.60
N ARG A 91 1.36 -6.94 -14.48
CA ARG A 91 1.25 -5.49 -14.43
C ARG A 91 1.84 -4.93 -13.14
N ILE A 92 1.62 -5.63 -12.02
CA ILE A 92 2.18 -5.25 -10.72
C ILE A 92 3.69 -5.45 -10.70
N GLU A 93 4.19 -6.57 -11.22
CA GLU A 93 5.63 -6.82 -11.32
C GLU A 93 6.35 -5.72 -12.09
N LYS A 94 5.84 -5.36 -13.28
CA LYS A 94 6.37 -4.23 -14.07
C LYS A 94 6.34 -2.90 -13.30
N PHE A 95 5.29 -2.64 -12.54
CA PHE A 95 5.21 -1.44 -11.71
C PHE A 95 6.28 -1.44 -10.61
N LEU A 96 6.50 -2.55 -9.92
CA LEU A 96 7.55 -2.70 -8.92
C LEU A 96 8.96 -2.54 -9.53
N GLU A 97 9.18 -3.04 -10.75
CA GLU A 97 10.42 -2.81 -11.50
C GLU A 97 10.64 -1.32 -11.79
N TYR A 98 9.61 -0.61 -12.24
CA TYR A 98 9.71 0.84 -12.46
C TYR A 98 10.01 1.61 -11.18
N LEU A 99 9.40 1.22 -10.05
CA LEU A 99 9.72 1.80 -8.75
C LEU A 99 11.18 1.53 -8.37
N SER A 100 11.67 0.31 -8.56
CA SER A 100 13.07 -0.05 -8.28
C SER A 100 14.06 0.82 -9.08
N VAL A 101 13.78 1.02 -10.38
CA VAL A 101 14.58 1.91 -11.24
C VAL A 101 14.50 3.36 -10.79
N PHE A 102 13.30 3.82 -10.40
CA PHE A 102 13.09 5.18 -9.91
C PHE A 102 13.89 5.45 -8.63
N PHE A 103 13.81 4.56 -7.64
CA PHE A 103 14.55 4.67 -6.38
C PHE A 103 16.06 4.63 -6.60
N TYR A 104 16.53 3.77 -7.50
CA TYR A 104 17.95 3.72 -7.86
C TYR A 104 18.45 5.05 -8.47
N LYS A 105 17.67 5.66 -9.38
CA LYS A 105 18.06 6.90 -10.06
C LYS A 105 18.08 8.12 -9.14
N ASN A 106 17.20 8.18 -8.15
CA ASN A 106 17.05 9.34 -7.28
C ASN A 106 17.88 9.26 -5.98
N ASP A 107 18.69 8.21 -5.81
CA ASP A 107 19.41 7.87 -4.55
C ASP A 107 18.51 7.86 -3.31
N ASP A 108 17.21 7.68 -3.52
CA ASP A 108 16.21 7.58 -2.48
C ASP A 108 15.78 6.12 -2.38
N LYS A 109 16.19 5.47 -1.31
CA LYS A 109 15.84 4.07 -1.04
C LYS A 109 14.64 3.94 -0.09
N ASN A 110 14.04 5.06 0.30
CA ASN A 110 12.98 5.05 1.28
C ASN A 110 11.61 4.87 0.61
N VAL A 111 11.27 3.61 0.35
CA VAL A 111 9.97 3.20 -0.20
C VAL A 111 8.81 3.72 0.65
N GLU A 112 8.96 3.75 1.98
CA GLU A 112 7.92 4.20 2.89
C GLU A 112 7.57 5.68 2.69
N ASN A 113 8.59 6.53 2.53
CA ASN A 113 8.38 7.94 2.24
C ASN A 113 7.62 8.14 0.92
N PHE A 114 7.94 7.35 -0.11
CA PHE A 114 7.22 7.41 -1.38
C PHE A 114 5.74 7.02 -1.22
N LEU A 115 5.45 5.97 -0.46
CA LEU A 115 4.07 5.56 -0.20
C LEU A 115 3.29 6.65 0.55
N LEU A 116 3.88 7.29 1.56
CA LEU A 116 3.27 8.42 2.25
C LEU A 116 3.01 9.62 1.32
N GLN A 117 3.91 9.88 0.35
CA GLN A 117 3.67 10.92 -0.65
C GLN A 117 2.54 10.55 -1.62
N LEU A 118 2.45 9.28 -2.03
CA LEU A 118 1.36 8.81 -2.88
C LEU A 118 0.00 8.97 -2.17
N GLU A 119 -0.07 8.60 -0.89
CA GLU A 119 -1.26 8.79 -0.03
C GLU A 119 -1.62 10.27 0.09
N SER A 120 -0.63 11.13 0.35
CA SER A 120 -0.82 12.59 0.43
C SER A 120 -1.40 13.16 -0.88
N VAL A 121 -0.88 12.75 -2.04
CA VAL A 121 -1.42 13.20 -3.34
C VAL A 121 -2.89 12.78 -3.50
N TYR A 122 -3.23 11.55 -3.12
CA TYR A 122 -4.61 11.08 -3.15
C TYR A 122 -5.51 11.86 -2.19
N GLU A 123 -5.07 12.10 -0.96
CA GLU A 123 -5.82 12.88 0.03
C GLU A 123 -6.06 14.32 -0.43
N ILE A 124 -5.04 14.97 -0.99
CA ILE A 124 -5.15 16.32 -1.55
C ILE A 124 -6.17 16.33 -2.69
N ALA A 125 -6.07 15.39 -3.63
CA ALA A 125 -6.99 15.29 -4.75
C ALA A 125 -8.43 15.13 -4.25
N ASN A 126 -8.65 14.23 -3.30
CA ASN A 126 -9.96 13.98 -2.72
C ASN A 126 -10.51 15.18 -1.94
N ASN A 127 -9.67 15.88 -1.17
CA ASN A 127 -10.05 17.07 -0.42
C ASN A 127 -10.44 18.24 -1.33
N LEU A 128 -9.88 18.29 -2.53
CA LEU A 128 -10.17 19.30 -3.54
C LEU A 128 -11.28 18.86 -4.52
N ASP A 129 -11.87 17.68 -4.33
CA ASP A 129 -12.82 17.05 -5.26
C ASP A 129 -12.27 16.98 -6.70
N LEU A 130 -10.95 16.71 -6.81
CA LEU A 130 -10.22 16.61 -8.06
C LEU A 130 -9.91 15.16 -8.38
N SER A 131 -10.08 14.82 -9.65
CA SER A 131 -9.52 13.60 -10.22
C SER A 131 -7.99 13.72 -10.30
N ILE A 132 -7.27 12.65 -9.93
CA ILE A 132 -5.80 12.58 -10.08
C ILE A 132 -5.33 12.82 -11.52
N TYR A 133 -6.18 12.52 -12.50
CA TYR A 133 -5.90 12.74 -13.92
C TYR A 133 -5.97 14.21 -14.33
N ASN A 134 -6.71 15.02 -13.57
CA ASN A 134 -6.94 16.43 -13.87
C ASN A 134 -6.00 17.35 -13.07
N ILE A 135 -5.23 16.79 -12.11
CA ILE A 135 -4.25 17.54 -11.32
C ILE A 135 -3.31 18.37 -12.20
N PRO A 136 -2.70 17.83 -13.27
CA PRO A 136 -1.78 18.62 -14.10
C PRO A 136 -2.46 19.85 -14.74
N GLU A 137 -3.67 19.69 -15.25
CA GLU A 137 -4.43 20.77 -15.88
C GLU A 137 -4.82 21.85 -14.86
N GLU A 138 -5.28 21.46 -13.67
CA GLU A 138 -5.63 22.42 -12.63
C GLU A 138 -4.39 23.18 -12.13
N ILE A 139 -3.22 22.52 -12.05
CA ILE A 139 -1.95 23.19 -11.73
C ILE A 139 -1.59 24.22 -12.81
N GLU A 140 -1.75 23.90 -14.09
CA GLU A 140 -1.48 24.85 -15.17
C GLU A 140 -2.40 26.07 -15.11
N LYS A 141 -3.69 25.84 -14.88
CA LYS A 141 -4.70 26.90 -14.72
C LYS A 141 -4.38 27.81 -13.53
N LEU A 142 -4.14 27.25 -12.34
CA LEU A 142 -3.78 28.03 -11.14
C LEU A 142 -2.49 28.83 -11.34
N ASN A 143 -1.51 28.28 -12.06
CA ASN A 143 -0.29 29.02 -12.41
C ASN A 143 -0.56 30.20 -13.36
N GLY A 144 -1.52 30.04 -14.27
CA GLY A 144 -2.04 31.14 -15.11
C GLY A 144 -2.67 32.24 -14.27
N ASP A 145 -3.61 31.89 -13.40
CA ASP A 145 -4.30 32.84 -12.51
C ASP A 145 -3.32 33.60 -11.62
N ILE A 146 -2.32 32.91 -11.06
CA ILE A 146 -1.25 33.54 -10.26
C ILE A 146 -0.46 34.56 -11.10
N ARG A 147 -0.21 34.27 -12.37
CA ARG A 147 0.53 35.19 -13.27
C ARG A 147 -0.31 36.43 -13.57
N ASP A 148 -1.59 36.27 -13.85
CA ASP A 148 -2.49 37.36 -14.19
C ASP A 148 -2.71 38.29 -12.98
N LEU A 149 -2.95 37.71 -11.79
CA LEU A 149 -3.07 38.47 -10.55
C LEU A 149 -1.79 39.24 -10.19
N LYS A 150 -0.61 38.66 -10.47
CA LYS A 150 0.67 39.37 -10.29
C LYS A 150 0.80 40.56 -11.23
N ASN A 151 0.38 40.42 -12.49
CA ASN A 151 0.40 41.50 -13.46
C ASN A 151 -0.58 42.63 -13.08
N GLU A 152 -1.80 42.27 -12.67
CA GLU A 152 -2.81 43.24 -12.22
C GLU A 152 -2.30 44.04 -11.00
N LYS A 153 -1.75 43.33 -10.01
CA LYS A 153 -1.13 43.96 -8.84
C LYS A 153 -0.05 44.96 -9.23
N PHE A 154 0.85 44.59 -10.15
CA PHE A 154 1.92 45.48 -10.61
C PHE A 154 1.38 46.75 -11.27
N ILE A 155 0.35 46.62 -12.13
CA ILE A 155 -0.29 47.78 -12.78
C ILE A 155 -0.92 48.71 -11.75
N LEU A 156 -1.66 48.15 -10.78
CA LEU A 156 -2.28 48.93 -9.71
C LEU A 156 -1.24 49.66 -8.85
N GLU A 157 -0.11 49.01 -8.53
CA GLU A 157 0.99 49.64 -7.79
C GLU A 157 1.58 50.83 -8.57
N GLN A 158 1.77 50.71 -9.88
CA GLN A 158 2.21 51.84 -10.71
C GLN A 158 1.20 52.99 -10.72
N GLN A 159 -0.10 52.69 -10.82
CA GLN A 159 -1.14 53.72 -10.80
C GLN A 159 -1.22 54.45 -9.45
N VAL A 160 -1.06 53.73 -8.34
CA VAL A 160 -1.00 54.32 -6.99
C VAL A 160 0.19 55.27 -6.89
N GLU A 161 1.36 54.87 -7.38
CA GLU A 161 2.56 55.71 -7.30
C GLU A 161 2.45 56.95 -8.19
N GLN A 162 1.88 56.82 -9.39
CA GLN A 162 1.57 57.97 -10.26
C GLN A 162 0.64 58.96 -9.58
N LYS A 163 -0.47 58.49 -8.98
CA LYS A 163 -1.41 59.35 -8.26
C LYS A 163 -0.77 60.03 -7.05
N ARG A 164 0.16 59.37 -6.33
CA ARG A 164 0.92 59.99 -5.24
C ARG A 164 1.81 61.13 -5.75
N LEU A 165 2.48 60.94 -6.87
CA LEU A 165 3.29 62.00 -7.50
C LEU A 165 2.43 63.17 -7.98
N GLU A 166 1.26 62.91 -8.56
CA GLU A 166 0.30 63.96 -8.94
C GLU A 166 -0.18 64.77 -7.74
N ILE A 167 -0.59 64.11 -6.65
CA ILE A 167 -1.01 64.76 -5.41
C ILE A 167 0.13 65.64 -4.87
N LYS A 168 1.37 65.13 -4.88
CA LYS A 168 2.54 65.89 -4.43
C LYS A 168 2.75 67.16 -5.27
N LYS A 169 2.68 67.06 -6.61
CA LYS A 169 2.79 68.22 -7.51
C LYS A 169 1.67 69.23 -7.30
N ILE A 170 0.43 68.77 -7.11
CA ILE A 170 -0.72 69.64 -6.81
C ILE A 170 -0.47 70.39 -5.49
N TYR A 171 0.00 69.68 -4.46
CA TYR A 171 0.32 70.29 -3.17
C TYR A 171 1.42 71.35 -3.29
N GLU A 172 2.52 71.04 -3.98
CA GLU A 172 3.61 72.00 -4.26
C GLU A 172 3.08 73.26 -4.98
N THR A 173 2.24 73.08 -6.01
CA THR A 173 1.64 74.20 -6.75
C THR A 173 0.72 75.08 -5.88
N LEU A 174 -0.06 74.46 -4.99
CA LEU A 174 -0.96 75.18 -4.08
C LEU A 174 -0.20 75.97 -3.01
N VAL A 175 0.95 75.48 -2.57
CA VAL A 175 1.87 76.21 -1.70
C VAL A 175 2.49 77.38 -2.44
N ASP A 176 3.02 77.16 -3.65
CA ASP A 176 3.66 78.20 -4.47
C ASP A 176 2.71 79.35 -4.85
N THR A 177 1.43 79.03 -5.06
CA THR A 177 0.40 80.02 -5.39
C THR A 177 -0.22 80.70 -4.16
N GLY A 178 0.25 80.38 -2.95
CA GLY A 178 -0.18 81.02 -1.69
C GLY A 178 -1.57 80.61 -1.20
N TRP A 179 -2.17 79.57 -1.79
CA TRP A 179 -3.48 79.06 -1.38
C TRP A 179 -3.41 78.21 -0.10
N ILE A 180 -2.23 77.65 0.22
CA ILE A 180 -2.02 76.83 1.41
C ILE A 180 -0.68 77.22 2.05
N LEU A 181 -0.65 77.37 3.38
CA LEU A 181 0.59 77.63 4.12
C LEU A 181 1.49 76.38 4.09
N PRO A 182 2.80 76.52 3.83
CA PRO A 182 3.73 75.40 3.98
C PRO A 182 3.70 74.94 5.44
N LYS A 183 3.58 73.62 5.63
CA LYS A 183 3.71 73.00 6.95
C LYS A 183 5.16 72.97 7.39
#